data_AF-A0AB38BL82-F1
#
_entry.id   AF-A0AB38BL82-F1
#
_cell.length_a   1.000
_cell.length_b   1.000
_cell.length_c   1.000
_cell.angle_alpha   90.00
_cell.angle_beta   90.00
_cell.angle_gamma   90.00
#
_symmetry.space_group_name_H-M   'P 1'
#
loop_
_entity.id
_entity.type
_entity.pdbx_description
1 polymer ?
#
loop_
_entity_poly.entity_id
_entity_poly.type
_entity_poly.pdbx_seq_one_letter_code
_entity_poly.pdbx_strand_id
1 'polypeptide(L)' 'MGRNKKYVISLTDDEVRRLKSVLRKKTTTRTLKCRCQILLDLDEAHGKTLTHQQCAKSIGVCIATVHNVIKYYIDG' A
#
# COMPACT_ATOMS: atom_id res chain seq x y z
N MET A 1 21.68 -9.91 9.88
CA MET A 1 20.77 -9.20 10.80
C MET A 1 19.35 -9.31 10.27
N GLY A 2 18.54 -10.19 10.86
CA GLY A 2 17.12 -10.31 10.51
C GLY A 2 16.35 -9.17 11.18
N ARG A 3 16.06 -8.11 10.43
CA ARG A 3 15.18 -7.05 10.91
C ARG A 3 13.75 -7.55 10.75
N ASN A 4 13.10 -7.92 11.85
CA ASN A 4 11.70 -8.33 11.85
C ASN A 4 10.87 -7.27 11.10
N LYS A 5 10.03 -7.69 10.15
CA LYS A 5 9.07 -6.82 9.48
C LYS A 5 8.12 -6.29 10.57
N LYS A 6 8.33 -5.05 11.02
CA LYS A 6 7.50 -4.42 12.07
C LYS A 6 6.05 -4.22 11.62
N TYR A 7 5.82 -4.23 10.31
CA TYR A 7 4.54 -3.92 9.69
C TYR A 7 4.25 -4.94 8.61
N VAL A 8 3.20 -5.72 8.83
CA VAL A 8 2.63 -6.69 7.86
C VAL A 8 1.27 -6.13 7.45
N ILE A 9 1.04 -6.00 6.15
CA ILE A 9 -0.25 -5.58 5.62
C ILE A 9 -1.00 -6.83 5.15
N SER A 10 -2.18 -7.02 5.73
CA SER A 10 -3.12 -8.06 5.32
C SER A 10 -4.48 -7.39 5.20
N LEU A 11 -4.89 -7.17 3.96
CA LEU A 11 -6.17 -6.58 3.62
C LEU A 11 -7.24 -7.67 3.57
N THR A 12 -8.47 -7.32 3.94
CA THR A 12 -9.63 -8.17 3.66
C THR A 12 -10.10 -7.98 2.21
N ASP A 13 -10.84 -8.94 1.66
CA ASP A 13 -11.39 -8.84 0.30
C ASP A 13 -12.24 -7.59 0.08
N ASP A 14 -13.01 -7.19 1.10
CA ASP A 14 -13.82 -5.97 1.09
C ASP A 14 -12.96 -4.70 0.99
N GLU A 15 -11.85 -4.65 1.73
CA GLU A 15 -10.90 -3.54 1.66
C GLU A 15 -10.20 -3.48 0.31
N VAL A 16 -9.76 -4.62 -0.22
CA VAL A 16 -9.21 -4.71 -1.57
C VAL A 16 -10.22 -4.21 -2.60
N ARG A 17 -11.50 -4.58 -2.47
CA ARG A 17 -12.56 -4.14 -3.37
C ARG A 17 -12.78 -2.63 -3.28
N ARG A 18 -12.75 -2.07 -2.07
CA ARG A 18 -12.88 -0.63 -1.82
C ARG A 18 -11.71 0.15 -2.41
N LEU A 19 -10.47 -0.29 -2.17
CA LEU A 19 -9.25 0.34 -2.71
C LEU A 19 -9.23 0.32 -4.24
N LYS A 20 -9.58 -0.82 -4.86
CA LYS A 20 -9.71 -0.93 -6.32
C LYS A 20 -10.79 -0.01 -6.88
N SER A 21 -11.91 0.16 -6.16
CA SER A 21 -12.96 1.12 -6.55
C SER A 21 -12.45 2.57 -6.51
N VAL A 22 -11.71 2.94 -5.45
CA VAL A 22 -11.08 4.27 -5.32
C VAL A 22 -10.08 4.55 -6.44
N LEU A 23 -9.31 3.55 -6.87
CA LEU A 23 -8.38 3.67 -7.99
C LEU A 23 -9.09 3.89 -9.34
N ARG A 24 -10.23 3.23 -9.57
CA ARG A 24 -11.04 3.37 -10.79
C ARG A 24 -11.75 4.71 -10.88
N LYS A 25 -12.05 5.36 -9.76
CA LYS A 25 -12.70 6.67 -9.75
C LYS A 25 -11.80 7.74 -10.39
N LYS A 26 -12.37 8.46 -11.36
CA LYS A 26 -11.68 9.56 -12.07
C LYS A 26 -11.47 10.78 -11.18
N THR A 27 -12.36 11.02 -10.22
CA THR A 27 -12.34 12.17 -9.31
C THR A 27 -11.32 12.05 -8.17
N THR A 28 -10.78 10.84 -7.93
CA THR A 28 -9.81 10.62 -6.87
C THR A 28 -8.47 11.30 -7.21
N THR A 29 -7.92 12.04 -6.24
CA THR A 29 -6.63 12.72 -6.37
C THR A 29 -5.46 11.74 -6.50
N ARG A 30 -4.37 12.20 -7.11
CA ARG A 30 -3.14 11.40 -7.28
C ARG A 30 -2.62 10.88 -5.94
N THR A 31 -2.66 11.71 -4.89
CA THR A 31 -2.22 11.33 -3.54
C THR A 31 -2.99 10.14 -2.98
N LEU A 32 -4.33 10.16 -3.07
CA LEU A 32 -5.17 9.06 -2.60
C LEU A 32 -4.95 7.79 -3.43
N LYS A 33 -4.77 7.91 -4.75
CA LYS A 33 -4.44 6.77 -5.61
C LYS A 33 -3.11 6.14 -5.23
N CYS A 34 -2.06 6.94 -5.03
CA CYS A 34 -0.76 6.45 -4.60
C CYS A 34 -0.86 5.70 -3.26
N ARG A 35 -1.58 6.24 -2.27
CA ARG A 35 -1.77 5.55 -0.98
C ARG A 35 -2.50 4.21 -1.12
N CYS A 36 -3.58 4.16 -1.91
CA CYS A 36 -4.31 2.91 -2.15
C CYS A 36 -3.45 1.87 -2.88
N GLN A 37 -2.64 2.32 -3.85
CA GLN A 37 -1.74 1.45 -4.60
C GLN A 37 -0.64 0.88 -3.70
N ILE A 38 -0.06 1.70 -2.81
CA ILE A 38 0.93 1.23 -1.82
C ILE A 38 0.36 0.09 -0.96
N LEU A 39 -0.88 0.23 -0.47
CA LEU A 39 -1.50 -0.81 0.35
C LEU A 39 -1.73 -2.10 -0.44
N LEU A 40 -2.19 -1.99 -1.69
CA LEU A 40 -2.43 -3.16 -2.55
C LEU A 40 -1.15 -3.87 -3.01
N ASP A 41 -0.07 -3.12 -3.21
CA ASP A 41 1.23 -3.66 -3.66
C ASP A 41 2.05 -4.29 -2.53
N LEU A 42 1.67 -4.02 -1.27
CA LEU A 42 2.33 -4.56 -0.07
C LEU A 42 1.48 -5.59 0.65
N ASP A 43 0.29 -5.87 0.14
CA ASP A 43 -0.62 -6.83 0.70
C ASP A 43 -0.07 -8.26 0.58
N GLU A 44 0.14 -8.91 1.73
CA GLU A 44 0.62 -10.29 1.81
C GLU A 44 -0.51 -11.32 1.64
N ALA A 45 -1.78 -10.92 1.79
CA ALA A 45 -2.92 -11.83 1.73
C ALA A 45 -3.33 -12.20 0.29
N HIS A 46 -3.26 -11.26 -0.66
CA HIS A 46 -3.69 -11.45 -2.05
C HIS A 46 -2.52 -11.62 -3.03
N GLY A 47 -1.34 -11.97 -2.53
CA GLY A 47 -0.25 -12.59 -3.30
C GLY A 47 0.61 -11.67 -4.17
N LYS A 48 0.44 -10.35 -4.07
CA LYS A 48 1.32 -9.36 -4.73
C LYS A 48 2.19 -8.64 -3.72
N THR A 49 3.09 -9.38 -3.07
CA THR A 49 4.01 -8.77 -2.11
C THR A 49 5.23 -8.21 -2.84
N LEU A 50 5.17 -6.94 -3.23
CA LEU A 50 6.36 -6.20 -3.64
C LEU A 50 7.18 -5.80 -2.41
N THR A 51 8.50 -5.69 -2.56
CA THR A 51 9.31 -5.03 -1.52
C THR A 51 8.96 -3.54 -1.45
N HIS A 52 9.16 -2.91 -0.29
CA HIS A 52 8.90 -1.47 -0.13
C HIS A 52 9.62 -0.62 -1.18
N GLN A 53 10.84 -1.02 -1.56
CA GLN A 53 11.63 -0.34 -2.58
C GLN A 53 11.05 -0.52 -4.00
N GLN A 54 10.57 -1.73 -4.34
CA GLN A 54 9.93 -1.98 -5.63
C GLN A 54 8.60 -1.23 -5.74
N CYS A 55 7.79 -1.24 -4.67
CA CYS A 55 6.55 -0.48 -4.60
C CYS A 55 6.81 1.03 -4.78
N ALA A 56 7.77 1.59 -4.03
CA ALA A 56 8.18 2.98 -4.16
C ALA A 56 8.59 3.34 -5.59
N LYS A 57 9.40 2.49 -6.24
CA LYS A 57 9.86 2.69 -7.62
C LYS A 57 8.71 2.60 -8.63
N SER A 58 7.79 1.65 -8.48
CA SER A 58 6.66 1.46 -9.40
C SER A 58 5.65 2.60 -9.35
N ILE A 59 5.43 3.17 -8.16
CA ILE A 59 4.45 4.25 -7.96
C ILE A 59 5.09 5.63 -8.20
N GLY A 60 6.43 5.73 -8.09
CA GLY A 60 7.17 6.97 -8.21
C GLY A 60 7.10 7.82 -6.95
N VAL A 61 7.22 7.20 -5.78
CA VAL A 61 7.20 7.87 -4.46
C VAL A 61 8.47 7.53 -3.66
N CYS A 62 8.79 8.36 -2.68
CA CYS A 62 9.89 8.09 -1.76
C CYS A 62 9.57 6.90 -0.84
N ILE A 63 10.60 6.15 -0.44
CA ILE A 63 10.47 5.02 0.50
C ILE A 63 9.84 5.49 1.83
N ALA A 64 10.19 6.69 2.30
CA ALA A 64 9.58 7.28 3.49
C ALA A 64 8.05 7.39 3.38
N THR A 65 7.53 7.73 2.20
CA THR A 65 6.09 7.81 1.94
C THR A 65 5.44 6.44 2.10
N VAL A 66 6.06 5.39 1.57
CA VAL A 66 5.58 4.00 1.72
C VAL A 66 5.50 3.64 3.21
N HIS A 67 6.58 3.88 3.96
CA HIS A 67 6.61 3.62 5.40
C HIS A 67 5.55 4.39 6.18
N ASN A 68 5.32 5.67 5.86
CA ASN A 68 4.30 6.47 6.52
C ASN A 68 2.90 5.92 6.23
N VAL A 69 2.59 5.55 4.99
CA VAL A 69 1.29 4.96 4.62
C VAL A 69 1.04 3.66 5.37
N ILE A 70 2.02 2.77 5.41
CA ILE A 70 1.94 1.52 6.18
C ILE A 70 1.70 1.81 7.66
N LYS A 71 2.47 2.75 8.23
CA LYS A 71 2.32 3.14 9.63
C LYS A 71 0.91 3.66 9.90
N TYR A 72 0.41 4.60 9.08
CA TYR A 72 -0.94 5.14 9.24
C TYR A 72 -2.02 4.06 9.16
N TYR A 73 -1.88 3.11 8.24
CA TYR A 73 -2.85 2.01 8.12
C TYR A 73 -2.90 1.11 9.37
N ILE A 74 -1.76 0.87 10.01
CA ILE A 74 -1.65 0.00 11.19
C ILE A 74 -1.97 0.74 12.50
N ASP A 75 -1.63 2.02 12.58
CA ASP A 75 -1.83 2.88 13.76
C ASP A 75 -3.29 3.35 13.90
N GLY A 76 -4.04 3.44 12.80
CA GLY A 76 -5.46 3.86 12.76
C GLY A 76 -5.63 5.32 12.37
#